data_AF-A0A355U693-F1
#
_entry.id   AF-A0A355U693-F1
#
_cell.length_a   1.000
_cell.length_b   1.000
_cell.length_c   1.000
_cell.angle_alpha   90.00
_cell.angle_beta   90.00
_cell.angle_gamma   90.00
#
_symmetry.space_group_name_H-M   'P 1'
#
loop_
_entity.id
_entity.type
_entity.pdbx_description
1 polymer ?
#
loop_
_entity_poly.entity_id
_entity_poly.type
_entity_poly.pdbx_seq_one_letter_code
_entity_poly.pdbx_strand_id
1 'polypeptide(L)'
;MKNIPYYIVIGILAAASVSCGKESVSQVSTFPEDGVVRINAVVAGPVEVTDAQVTRGDAGKPTEYSGKDLGFFIDYNDNGPYSRPNIRWEKDPDNGWQPESQILWRNSRSKADIYAYAPYLDGETDSTKIGFSIPADQLNGTAGADFLWFAHKKFDPNADLSGSKAIDITFNHALVKLTVSIT
;
A
#
# COMPACT_ATOMS: atom_id res chain seq x y z
N MET A 1 -25.89 84.82 -14.02
CA MET A 1 -25.91 83.53 -14.75
C MET A 1 -24.46 83.08 -14.92
N LYS A 2 -24.03 82.06 -14.17
CA LYS A 2 -22.63 81.64 -14.09
C LYS A 2 -22.60 80.12 -14.25
N ASN A 3 -22.05 79.65 -15.36
CA ASN A 3 -21.94 78.24 -15.71
C ASN A 3 -20.79 77.61 -14.91
N ILE A 4 -21.06 76.52 -14.19
CA ILE A 4 -20.05 75.74 -13.46
C ILE A 4 -19.94 74.38 -14.16
N PRO A 5 -18.77 73.98 -14.67
CA PRO A 5 -18.57 72.67 -15.27
C PRO A 5 -18.39 71.56 -14.22
N TYR A 6 -18.96 70.40 -14.53
CA TYR A 6 -18.92 69.16 -13.76
C TYR A 6 -17.64 68.38 -14.10
N TYR A 7 -16.83 68.04 -13.09
CA TYR A 7 -15.68 67.15 -13.23
C TYR A 7 -15.94 65.86 -12.43
N ILE A 8 -15.98 64.72 -13.13
CA ILE A 8 -16.01 63.37 -12.54
C ILE A 8 -14.58 63.01 -12.15
N VAL A 9 -14.35 62.73 -10.86
CA VAL A 9 -13.09 62.17 -10.35
C VAL A 9 -13.29 60.66 -10.16
N ILE A 10 -12.58 59.85 -10.93
CA ILE A 10 -12.46 58.39 -10.73
C ILE A 10 -11.32 58.15 -9.75
N GLY A 11 -11.63 57.68 -8.55
CA GLY A 11 -10.64 57.25 -7.56
C GLY A 11 -10.20 55.81 -7.82
N ILE A 12 -8.95 55.62 -8.29
CA ILE A 12 -8.31 54.31 -8.36
C ILE A 12 -7.72 54.00 -6.99
N LEU A 13 -8.25 52.97 -6.34
CA LEU A 13 -7.75 52.45 -5.07
C LEU A 13 -6.53 51.57 -5.34
N ALA A 14 -5.33 52.10 -5.13
CA ALA A 14 -4.09 51.32 -5.17
C ALA A 14 -3.94 50.53 -3.86
N ALA A 15 -4.19 49.22 -3.92
CA ALA A 15 -3.87 48.32 -2.82
C ALA A 15 -2.36 48.02 -2.83
N ALA A 16 -1.62 48.64 -1.91
CA ALA A 16 -0.24 48.25 -1.63
C ALA A 16 -0.24 46.95 -0.82
N SER A 17 -0.02 45.82 -1.49
CA SER A 17 0.29 44.57 -0.80
C SER A 17 1.78 44.59 -0.39
N VAL A 18 2.00 44.63 0.93
CA VAL A 18 3.28 44.32 1.55
C VAL A 18 3.59 42.85 1.24
N SER A 19 4.50 42.62 0.28
CA SER A 19 5.10 41.31 0.02
C SER A 19 6.05 40.96 1.16
N CYS A 20 5.49 40.41 2.24
CA CYS A 20 6.27 39.67 3.22
C CYS A 20 6.55 38.31 2.58
N GLY A 21 7.81 38.07 2.21
CA GLY A 21 8.23 36.85 1.53
C GLY A 21 7.74 35.61 2.26
N LYS A 22 6.78 34.92 1.67
CA LYS A 22 6.57 33.52 2.00
C LYS A 22 7.49 32.75 1.09
N GLU A 23 8.56 32.22 1.66
CA GLU A 23 9.14 30.99 1.13
C GLU A 23 7.98 30.07 0.75
N SER A 24 8.02 29.55 -0.46
CA SER A 24 7.10 28.51 -0.90
C SER A 24 7.26 27.33 0.05
N VAL A 25 6.40 27.28 1.08
CA VAL A 25 6.21 26.07 1.87
C VAL A 25 5.82 25.03 0.84
N SER A 26 6.75 24.14 0.51
CA SER A 26 6.48 22.98 -0.33
C SER A 26 5.28 22.31 0.29
N GLN A 27 4.14 22.31 -0.43
CA GLN A 27 2.94 21.65 0.06
C GLN A 27 3.35 20.23 0.44
N VAL A 28 3.35 19.94 1.74
CA VAL A 28 3.37 18.57 2.25
C VAL A 28 2.04 17.99 1.82
N SER A 29 2.04 17.46 0.61
CA SER A 29 0.89 16.81 0.01
C SER A 29 0.65 15.54 0.84
N THR A 30 -0.38 15.59 1.69
CA THR A 30 -0.98 14.40 2.31
C THR A 30 -1.86 13.78 1.24
N PHE A 31 -1.30 12.81 0.52
CA PHE A 31 -2.04 11.99 -0.43
C PHE A 31 -1.90 10.53 0.01
N PRO A 32 -3.02 9.81 0.27
CA PRO A 32 -4.41 10.28 0.30
C PRO A 32 -4.63 11.46 1.26
N GLU A 33 -5.74 12.18 1.12
CA GLU A 33 -6.02 13.46 1.82
C GLU A 33 -5.78 13.38 3.35
N ASP A 34 -6.11 12.24 3.95
CA ASP A 34 -5.93 11.95 5.38
C ASP A 34 -4.57 11.33 5.75
N GLY A 35 -3.73 11.05 4.76
CA GLY A 35 -2.41 10.44 4.91
C GLY A 35 -2.44 8.99 5.38
N VAL A 36 -3.59 8.35 5.52
CA VAL A 36 -3.70 7.00 6.09
C VAL A 36 -3.33 5.94 5.06
N VAL A 37 -2.47 5.00 5.45
CA VAL A 37 -2.15 3.82 4.65
C VAL A 37 -3.33 2.86 4.66
N ARG A 38 -3.69 2.35 3.48
CA ARG A 38 -4.76 1.38 3.26
C ARG A 38 -4.23 0.27 2.37
N ILE A 39 -4.77 -0.94 2.51
CA ILE A 39 -4.38 -2.08 1.67
C ILE A 39 -5.59 -2.79 1.10
N ASN A 40 -5.41 -3.39 -0.08
CA ASN A 40 -6.20 -4.49 -0.59
C ASN A 40 -5.27 -5.69 -0.76
N ALA A 41 -5.79 -6.91 -0.61
CA ALA A 41 -4.98 -8.12 -0.76
C ALA A 41 -5.68 -9.15 -1.65
N VAL A 42 -4.96 -9.60 -2.67
CA VAL A 42 -5.32 -10.70 -3.57
C VAL A 42 -4.16 -11.68 -3.66
N VAL A 43 -4.41 -12.89 -4.12
CA VAL A 43 -3.39 -13.88 -4.45
C VAL A 43 -3.28 -13.96 -5.96
N ALA A 44 -2.04 -14.00 -6.47
CA ALA A 44 -1.80 -14.23 -7.89
C ALA A 44 -2.50 -15.53 -8.31
N GLY A 45 -3.27 -15.48 -9.40
CA GLY A 45 -4.06 -16.62 -9.82
C GLY A 45 -3.19 -17.81 -10.20
N PRO A 46 -3.65 -19.05 -9.95
CA PRO A 46 -2.96 -20.22 -10.44
C PRO A 46 -2.90 -20.14 -11.96
N VAL A 47 -1.75 -20.51 -12.52
CA VAL A 47 -1.66 -20.69 -13.97
C VAL A 47 -2.58 -21.85 -14.37
N GLU A 48 -3.53 -21.60 -15.26
CA GLU A 48 -4.36 -22.67 -15.79
C GLU A 48 -3.50 -23.61 -16.63
N VAL A 49 -3.29 -24.83 -16.13
CA VAL A 49 -2.61 -25.89 -16.87
C VAL A 49 -3.61 -26.49 -17.85
N THR A 50 -3.53 -26.04 -19.10
CA THR A 50 -4.13 -26.72 -20.25
C THR A 50 -3.14 -27.75 -20.81
N ASP A 51 -3.53 -28.56 -21.81
CA ASP A 51 -2.60 -29.47 -22.53
C ASP A 51 -1.42 -28.74 -23.22
N ALA A 52 -1.39 -27.40 -23.17
CA ALA A 52 -0.29 -26.58 -23.63
C ALA A 52 0.79 -26.39 -22.54
N GLN A 53 2.04 -26.27 -22.98
CA GLN A 53 3.16 -25.92 -22.11
C GLN A 53 2.89 -24.58 -21.40
N VAL A 54 2.75 -24.63 -20.09
CA VAL A 54 2.65 -23.46 -19.22
C VAL A 54 4.03 -22.82 -19.07
N THR A 55 4.14 -21.53 -19.36
CA THR A 55 5.34 -20.73 -19.09
C THR A 55 5.13 -19.89 -17.83
N ARG A 56 6.23 -19.42 -17.22
CA ARG A 56 6.18 -18.54 -16.03
C ARG A 56 5.40 -17.23 -16.24
N GLY A 57 5.04 -16.87 -17.49
CA GLY A 57 4.29 -15.67 -17.84
C GLY A 57 2.77 -15.83 -17.84
N ASP A 58 2.25 -17.05 -17.74
CA ASP A 58 0.82 -17.34 -17.90
C ASP A 58 0.03 -17.17 -16.59
N ALA A 59 0.26 -16.06 -15.87
CA ALA A 59 -0.40 -15.81 -14.59
C ALA A 59 -1.94 -15.81 -14.74
N GLY A 60 -2.62 -16.67 -13.97
CA GLY A 60 -4.07 -16.69 -13.91
C GLY A 60 -4.61 -15.39 -13.30
N LYS A 61 -5.92 -15.15 -13.48
CA LYS A 61 -6.57 -13.99 -12.87
C LYS A 61 -6.39 -14.02 -11.35
N PRO A 62 -5.94 -12.91 -10.71
CA PRO A 62 -5.83 -12.85 -9.27
C PRO A 62 -7.14 -13.21 -8.58
N THR A 63 -7.03 -13.97 -7.51
CA THR A 63 -8.16 -14.37 -6.65
C THR A 63 -8.12 -13.60 -5.34
N GLU A 64 -9.26 -13.41 -4.70
CA GLU A 64 -9.29 -12.76 -3.40
C GLU A 64 -8.49 -13.56 -2.36
N TYR A 65 -7.67 -12.88 -1.55
CA TYR A 65 -7.00 -13.52 -0.43
C TYR A 65 -8.04 -13.87 0.65
N SER A 66 -8.13 -15.18 0.96
CA SER A 66 -9.12 -15.75 1.86
C SER A 66 -8.66 -15.89 3.31
N GLY A 67 -7.37 -15.65 3.59
CA GLY A 67 -6.86 -15.64 4.95
C GLY A 67 -7.33 -14.42 5.74
N LYS A 68 -7.17 -14.50 7.06
CA LYS A 68 -7.73 -13.53 8.02
C LYS A 68 -6.75 -12.47 8.46
N ASP A 69 -5.45 -12.72 8.31
CA ASP A 69 -4.41 -11.80 8.67
C ASP A 69 -3.23 -11.84 7.70
N LEU A 70 -2.39 -10.80 7.80
CA LEU A 70 -1.11 -10.66 7.13
C LEU A 70 -0.17 -9.78 7.96
N GLY A 71 1.13 -9.95 7.78
CA GLY A 71 2.15 -9.03 8.29
C GLY A 71 2.54 -8.02 7.22
N PHE A 72 2.72 -6.76 7.62
CA PHE A 72 3.01 -5.64 6.71
C PHE A 72 4.21 -4.82 7.20
N PHE A 73 5.12 -4.51 6.29
CA PHE A 73 6.25 -3.64 6.52
C PHE A 73 6.18 -2.44 5.58
N ILE A 74 6.42 -1.26 6.13
CA ILE A 74 6.71 -0.04 5.38
C ILE A 74 8.05 0.49 5.88
N ASP A 75 9.02 0.61 4.98
CA ASP A 75 10.38 0.99 5.33
C ASP A 75 10.88 2.14 4.45
N TYR A 76 11.15 3.28 5.06
CA TYR A 76 11.75 4.44 4.37
C TYR A 76 13.28 4.44 4.42
N ASN A 77 13.90 3.33 4.84
CA ASN A 77 15.33 3.19 5.13
C ASN A 77 15.80 4.12 6.27
N ASP A 78 14.95 4.32 7.27
CA ASP A 78 15.27 5.04 8.49
C ASP A 78 14.45 4.53 9.68
N ASN A 79 14.85 4.95 10.89
CA ASN A 79 14.16 4.62 12.13
C ASN A 79 13.06 5.63 12.49
N GLY A 80 12.52 6.33 11.48
CA GLY A 80 11.48 7.34 11.69
C GLY A 80 10.12 6.72 12.02
N PRO A 81 9.17 7.53 12.53
CA PRO A 81 7.86 7.04 12.96
C PRO A 81 6.98 6.48 11.81
N TYR A 82 7.36 6.79 10.57
CA TYR A 82 6.68 6.32 9.36
C TYR A 82 7.21 4.97 8.86
N SER A 83 8.39 4.54 9.34
CA SER A 83 8.90 3.19 9.10
C SER A 83 8.32 2.28 10.18
N ARG A 84 7.56 1.26 9.78
CA ARG A 84 6.83 0.38 10.69
C ARG A 84 7.10 -1.07 10.31
N PRO A 85 7.81 -1.83 11.15
CA PRO A 85 8.03 -3.24 10.92
C PRO A 85 6.80 -4.06 11.33
N ASN A 86 6.51 -5.10 10.56
CA ASN A 86 5.60 -6.20 10.90
C ASN A 86 4.28 -5.82 11.57
N ILE A 87 3.60 -4.80 11.05
CA ILE A 87 2.27 -4.44 11.56
C ILE A 87 1.29 -5.53 11.13
N ARG A 88 0.57 -6.12 12.09
CA ARG A 88 -0.51 -7.04 11.79
C ARG A 88 -1.67 -6.30 11.14
N TRP A 89 -2.16 -6.83 10.04
CA TRP A 89 -3.45 -6.44 9.46
C TRP A 89 -4.41 -7.61 9.57
N GLU A 90 -5.63 -7.33 10.00
CA GLU A 90 -6.72 -8.30 10.05
C GLU A 90 -7.81 -7.93 9.06
N LYS A 91 -8.43 -8.95 8.46
CA LYS A 91 -9.56 -8.76 7.54
C LYS A 91 -10.85 -8.64 8.34
N ASP A 92 -11.35 -7.42 8.47
CA ASP A 92 -12.67 -7.13 8.99
C ASP A 92 -13.73 -7.37 7.89
N PRO A 93 -14.78 -8.18 8.14
CA PRO A 93 -15.80 -8.49 7.15
C PRO A 93 -16.56 -7.27 6.61
N ASP A 94 -16.71 -6.21 7.42
CA ASP A 94 -17.52 -5.04 7.10
C ASP A 94 -16.66 -3.85 6.64
N ASN A 95 -15.41 -3.79 7.09
CA ASN A 95 -14.51 -2.64 6.92
C ASN A 95 -13.22 -2.97 6.15
N GLY A 96 -13.10 -4.17 5.58
CA GLY A 96 -11.91 -4.60 4.85
C GLY A 96 -10.69 -4.78 5.76
N TRP A 97 -9.49 -4.51 5.25
CA TRP A 97 -8.26 -4.71 6.02
C TRP A 97 -8.04 -3.58 7.05
N GLN A 98 -7.81 -3.96 8.30
CA GLN A 98 -7.55 -3.04 9.41
C GLN A 98 -6.20 -3.35 10.08
N PRO A 99 -5.32 -2.36 10.27
CA PRO A 99 -4.06 -2.57 10.97
C PRO A 99 -4.28 -2.55 12.49
N GLU A 100 -3.48 -3.31 13.24
CA GLU A 100 -3.48 -3.27 14.71
C GLU A 100 -3.07 -1.89 15.28
N SER A 101 -2.40 -1.07 14.46
CA SER A 101 -2.11 0.33 14.77
C SER A 101 -2.10 1.17 13.50
N GLN A 102 -2.67 2.38 13.56
CA GLN A 102 -2.75 3.26 12.40
C GLN A 102 -1.37 3.60 11.83
N ILE A 103 -1.23 3.48 10.51
CA ILE A 103 -0.02 3.82 9.76
C ILE A 103 -0.31 5.03 8.87
N LEU A 104 0.63 5.98 8.85
CA LEU A 104 0.53 7.17 8.01
C LEU A 104 1.63 7.17 6.95
N TRP A 105 1.34 7.75 5.78
CA TRP A 105 2.35 8.13 4.81
C TRP A 105 3.18 9.29 5.35
N ARG A 106 4.50 9.26 5.11
CA ARG A 106 5.39 10.38 5.46
C ARG A 106 4.99 11.67 4.72
N ASN A 107 4.68 11.52 3.45
CA ASN A 107 4.09 12.49 2.53
C ASN A 107 3.83 11.76 1.21
N SER A 108 3.21 12.43 0.24
CA SER A 108 2.82 11.79 -1.02
C SER A 108 3.97 11.40 -1.95
N ARG A 109 5.22 11.82 -1.71
CA ARG A 109 6.34 11.61 -2.65
C ARG A 109 7.50 10.82 -2.07
N SER A 110 7.52 10.64 -0.75
CA SER A 110 8.58 9.87 -0.10
C SER A 110 8.36 8.41 -0.42
N LYS A 111 9.35 7.82 -1.06
CA LYS A 111 9.29 6.44 -1.48
C LYS A 111 9.62 5.53 -0.30
N ALA A 112 8.85 4.47 -0.15
CA ALA A 112 9.09 3.44 0.85
C ALA A 112 9.22 2.07 0.20
N ASP A 113 9.99 1.18 0.80
CA ASP A 113 9.93 -0.23 0.48
C ASP A 113 8.75 -0.85 1.24
N ILE A 114 7.84 -1.46 0.49
CA ILE A 114 6.66 -2.13 1.02
C ILE A 114 6.87 -3.64 0.93
N TYR A 115 6.60 -4.34 2.01
CA TYR A 115 6.56 -5.80 2.03
C TYR A 115 5.33 -6.27 2.76
N ALA A 116 4.78 -7.39 2.32
CA ALA A 116 3.74 -8.07 3.05
C ALA A 116 3.96 -9.58 2.94
N TYR A 117 3.49 -10.30 3.94
CA TYR A 117 3.46 -11.75 3.93
C TYR A 117 2.23 -12.26 4.66
N ALA A 118 1.87 -13.51 4.41
CA ALA A 118 0.78 -14.15 5.12
C ALA A 118 1.02 -15.67 5.31
N PRO A 119 0.51 -16.28 6.40
CA PRO A 119 -0.22 -15.65 7.51
C PRO A 119 0.69 -14.76 8.39
N TYR A 120 0.11 -13.93 9.26
CA TYR A 120 0.89 -13.11 10.19
C TYR A 120 1.70 -13.99 11.18
N LEU A 121 2.93 -13.56 11.46
CA LEU A 121 3.82 -14.17 12.45
C LEU A 121 4.28 -13.10 13.44
N ASP A 122 4.21 -13.41 14.74
CA ASP A 122 4.62 -12.47 15.77
C ASP A 122 6.15 -12.40 15.92
N GLY A 123 6.66 -11.23 16.31
CA GLY A 123 8.08 -11.02 16.59
C GLY A 123 9.00 -10.84 15.38
N GLU A 124 8.48 -10.86 14.15
CA GLU A 124 9.28 -10.58 12.95
C GLU A 124 9.71 -9.11 12.90
N THR A 125 10.98 -8.86 12.58
CA THR A 125 11.55 -7.49 12.53
C THR A 125 12.35 -7.21 11.25
N ASP A 126 12.77 -8.24 10.53
CA ASP A 126 13.54 -8.14 9.28
C ASP A 126 12.66 -8.61 8.11
N SER A 127 12.17 -7.67 7.30
CA SER A 127 11.32 -7.97 6.15
C SER A 127 12.01 -8.85 5.08
N THR A 128 13.33 -9.00 5.14
CA THR A 128 14.09 -9.85 4.22
C THR A 128 14.26 -11.28 4.71
N LYS A 129 13.89 -11.56 5.96
CA LYS A 129 14.07 -12.87 6.61
C LYS A 129 12.89 -13.17 7.52
N ILE A 130 11.85 -13.78 6.96
CA ILE A 130 10.68 -14.22 7.71
C ILE A 130 10.81 -15.72 8.02
N GLY A 131 10.68 -16.08 9.30
CA GLY A 131 10.81 -17.46 9.76
C GLY A 131 9.49 -18.22 9.64
N PHE A 132 9.31 -19.02 8.58
CA PHE A 132 8.11 -19.84 8.41
C PHE A 132 8.41 -21.34 8.54
N SER A 133 7.58 -22.05 9.31
CA SER A 133 7.66 -23.51 9.46
C SER A 133 6.47 -24.19 8.81
N ILE A 134 6.76 -25.16 7.94
CA ILE A 134 5.73 -25.96 7.27
C ILE A 134 5.19 -27.01 8.25
N PRO A 135 3.88 -27.10 8.46
CA PRO A 135 3.28 -28.18 9.23
C PRO A 135 3.63 -29.55 8.64
N ALA A 136 4.08 -30.48 9.50
CA ALA A 136 4.43 -31.84 9.08
C ALA A 136 3.20 -32.66 8.65
N ASP A 137 2.06 -32.45 9.32
CA ASP A 137 0.79 -33.07 8.96
C ASP A 137 -0.03 -32.10 8.09
N GLN A 138 -0.37 -32.56 6.89
CA GLN A 138 -1.16 -31.84 5.89
C GLN A 138 -2.38 -32.67 5.44
N LEU A 139 -2.76 -33.71 6.18
CA LEU A 139 -3.86 -34.61 5.82
C LEU A 139 -5.20 -33.89 5.71
N ASN A 140 -5.40 -32.86 6.54
CA ASN A 140 -6.64 -32.06 6.57
C ASN A 140 -6.56 -30.79 5.71
N GLY A 141 -5.53 -30.65 4.88
CA GLY A 141 -5.33 -29.51 3.99
C GLY A 141 -3.95 -28.90 4.08
N THR A 142 -3.67 -27.99 3.15
CA THR A 142 -2.35 -27.36 2.95
C THR A 142 -2.32 -25.87 3.29
N ALA A 143 -3.43 -25.31 3.77
CA ALA A 143 -3.53 -23.87 4.05
C ALA A 143 -2.48 -23.39 5.08
N GLY A 144 -2.22 -24.17 6.13
CA GLY A 144 -1.18 -23.84 7.11
C GLY A 144 0.25 -24.00 6.59
N ALA A 145 0.43 -24.60 5.41
CA ALA A 145 1.70 -24.74 4.70
C ALA A 145 1.85 -23.72 3.56
N ASP A 146 0.88 -22.84 3.36
CA ASP A 146 0.86 -21.89 2.26
C ASP A 146 1.37 -20.52 2.71
N PHE A 147 2.66 -20.28 2.49
CA PHE A 147 3.27 -18.99 2.80
C PHE A 147 3.21 -18.06 1.59
N LEU A 148 2.68 -16.87 1.80
CA LEU A 148 2.46 -15.86 0.77
C LEU A 148 3.39 -14.67 0.98
N TRP A 149 3.83 -14.04 -0.11
CA TRP A 149 4.70 -12.86 -0.03
C TRP A 149 4.42 -11.83 -1.14
N PHE A 150 4.69 -10.57 -0.82
CA PHE A 150 4.66 -9.43 -1.72
C PHE A 150 5.80 -8.48 -1.37
N ALA A 151 6.42 -7.90 -2.39
CA ALA A 151 7.40 -6.84 -2.22
C ALA A 151 7.26 -5.79 -3.32
N HIS A 152 7.27 -4.52 -2.93
CA HIS A 152 7.34 -3.39 -3.85
C HIS A 152 8.36 -2.38 -3.33
N LYS A 153 9.50 -2.34 -4.00
CA LYS A 153 10.60 -1.43 -3.66
C LYS A 153 10.31 -0.02 -4.18
N LYS A 154 10.70 1.00 -3.40
CA LYS A 154 10.55 2.42 -3.77
C LYS A 154 9.12 2.79 -4.19
N PHE A 155 8.11 2.23 -3.52
CA PHE A 155 6.71 2.56 -3.69
C PHE A 155 6.50 4.07 -3.50
N ASP A 156 5.96 4.73 -4.53
CA ASP A 156 5.65 6.15 -4.57
C ASP A 156 4.14 6.34 -4.35
N PRO A 157 3.69 6.88 -3.20
CA PRO A 157 2.27 6.97 -2.89
C PRO A 157 1.46 7.74 -3.93
N ASN A 158 2.07 8.71 -4.61
CA ASN A 158 1.40 9.50 -5.63
C ASN A 158 1.27 8.80 -6.99
N ALA A 159 2.08 7.76 -7.24
CA ALA A 159 2.08 7.02 -8.51
C ALA A 159 1.50 5.61 -8.40
N ASP A 160 1.75 4.93 -7.28
CA ASP A 160 1.56 3.49 -7.15
C ASP A 160 0.30 3.11 -6.35
N LEU A 161 -0.33 4.07 -5.65
CA LEU A 161 -1.63 3.83 -5.02
C LEU A 161 -2.71 3.58 -6.07
N SER A 162 -3.61 2.66 -5.76
CA SER A 162 -4.75 2.34 -6.61
C SER A 162 -5.76 3.48 -6.72
N GLY A 163 -6.77 3.30 -7.56
CA GLY A 163 -7.88 4.25 -7.70
C GLY A 163 -8.57 4.57 -6.35
N SER A 164 -8.67 3.58 -5.46
CA SER A 164 -9.23 3.69 -4.11
C SER A 164 -8.23 4.18 -3.06
N LYS A 165 -7.04 4.61 -3.47
CA LYS A 165 -5.97 5.13 -2.60
C LYS A 165 -5.44 4.10 -1.60
N ALA A 166 -5.38 2.84 -2.02
CA ALA A 166 -4.82 1.74 -1.26
C ALA A 166 -3.60 1.14 -1.98
N ILE A 167 -2.75 0.46 -1.22
CA ILE A 167 -1.71 -0.42 -1.76
C ILE A 167 -2.40 -1.71 -2.20
N ASP A 168 -2.35 -2.03 -3.49
CA ASP A 168 -2.87 -3.30 -3.99
C ASP A 168 -1.80 -4.40 -3.86
N ILE A 169 -1.91 -5.20 -2.81
CA ILE A 169 -1.03 -6.34 -2.54
C ILE A 169 -1.50 -7.51 -3.40
N THR A 170 -0.63 -7.97 -4.29
CA THR A 170 -0.80 -9.23 -5.04
C THR A 170 0.21 -10.25 -4.51
N PHE A 171 -0.25 -11.13 -3.63
CA PHE A 171 0.57 -12.16 -3.03
C PHE A 171 1.00 -13.21 -4.05
N ASN A 172 2.26 -13.64 -3.93
CA ASN A 172 2.78 -14.82 -4.60
C ASN A 172 2.96 -15.94 -3.58
N HIS A 173 2.75 -17.19 -4.01
CA HIS A 173 3.11 -18.35 -3.21
C HIS A 173 4.65 -18.43 -3.10
N ALA A 174 5.17 -18.55 -1.87
CA ALA A 174 6.60 -18.72 -1.61
C ALA A 174 7.04 -20.18 -1.75
N LEU A 175 6.10 -21.12 -1.61
CA LEU A 175 6.35 -22.55 -1.57
C LEU A 175 5.71 -23.25 -2.77
N VAL A 176 6.15 -24.48 -3.04
CA VAL A 176 5.59 -25.33 -4.10
C VAL A 176 4.68 -26.38 -3.47
N LYS A 177 3.48 -26.55 -4.03
CA LYS A 177 2.58 -27.64 -3.70
C LYS A 177 2.90 -28.86 -4.57
N LEU A 178 3.30 -29.96 -3.93
CA LEU A 178 3.50 -31.24 -4.60
C LEU A 178 2.29 -32.16 -4.34
N THR A 179 1.69 -32.67 -5.41
CA THR A 179 0.63 -33.68 -5.35
C THR A 179 1.18 -34.96 -6.00
N VAL A 180 1.18 -36.09 -5.26
CA VAL A 180 1.66 -37.38 -5.75
C VAL A 180 0.50 -38.38 -5.74
N SER A 181 0.23 -39.01 -6.89
CA SER A 181 -0.75 -40.09 -7.03
C SER A 181 0.00 -41.37 -7.39
N ILE A 182 -0.13 -42.39 -6.55
CA ILE A 182 0.41 -43.73 -6.81
C ILE A 182 -0.78 -44.64 -7.07
N THR A 183 -0.83 -45.25 -8.24
CA THR A 183 -1.89 -46.15 -8.70
C THR A 183 -1.34 -47.52 -9.00
#